data_AF-A0A7S6MIN2-F1
#
_entry.id   AF-A0A7S6MIN2-F1
#
_cell.length_a   1.000
_cell.length_b   1.000
_cell.length_c   1.000
_cell.angle_alpha   90.00
_cell.angle_beta   90.00
_cell.angle_gamma   90.00
#
_symmetry.space_group_name_H-M   'P 1'
#
loop_
_entity.id
_entity.type
_entity.pdbx_description
1 polymer ?
#
loop_
_entity_poly.entity_id
_entity_poly.type
_entity_poly.pdbx_seq_one_letter_code
_entity_poly.pdbx_strand_id
1 'polypeptide(L)' 'MHYRNGREAKNGDKLVKLAGGKVVAFGVLHGATPGNDYCNGNIAVVQPATEGACMVDCLHIDDVAEMLAEKGLDKRPEGK' A
#
# COMPACT_ATOMS: atom_id res chain seq x y z
N MET A 1 -5.55 -7.56 12.22
CA MET A 1 -4.68 -6.91 11.23
C MET A 1 -5.56 -6.32 10.16
N HIS A 2 -5.60 -4.99 10.07
CA HIS A 2 -6.34 -4.27 9.04
C HIS A 2 -5.42 -3.31 8.31
N TYR A 3 -5.64 -3.16 7.01
CA TYR A 3 -5.06 -2.09 6.23
C TYR A 3 -5.58 -0.73 6.69
N ARG A 4 -4.93 0.30 6.16
CA ARG A 4 -5.22 1.69 6.45
C ARG A 4 -6.66 2.12 6.14
N ASN A 5 -7.31 1.47 5.18
CA ASN A 5 -8.72 1.69 4.84
C ASN A 5 -9.70 0.80 5.63
N GLY A 6 -9.24 0.14 6.69
CA GLY A 6 -10.06 -0.72 7.54
C GLY A 6 -10.32 -2.12 6.99
N ARG A 7 -9.85 -2.46 5.78
CA ARG A 7 -9.97 -3.82 5.22
C ARG A 7 -9.10 -4.81 6.01
N GLU A 8 -9.64 -5.99 6.31
CA GLU A 8 -8.88 -7.09 6.91
C GLU A 8 -7.67 -7.47 6.02
N ALA A 9 -6.50 -7.59 6.63
CA ALA A 9 -5.26 -7.97 5.94
C ALA A 9 -4.95 -9.46 6.11
N LYS A 10 -4.49 -10.12 5.05
CA LYS A 10 -4.17 -11.56 5.03
C LYS A 10 -2.82 -11.80 4.39
N ASN A 11 -2.04 -12.73 4.94
CA ASN A 11 -0.84 -13.21 4.25
C ASN A 11 -1.23 -13.75 2.86
N GLY A 12 -0.46 -13.37 1.84
CA GLY A 12 -0.76 -13.63 0.43
C GLY A 12 -1.45 -12.47 -0.31
N ASP A 13 -1.91 -11.44 0.40
CA ASP A 13 -2.48 -10.25 -0.25
C ASP A 13 -1.43 -9.47 -1.04
N LYS A 14 -1.80 -8.97 -2.22
CA LYS A 14 -1.04 -7.93 -2.92
C LYS A 14 -1.37 -6.57 -2.30
N LEU A 15 -0.35 -5.81 -1.92
CA LEU A 15 -0.50 -4.53 -1.24
C LEU A 15 0.50 -3.47 -1.71
N VAL A 16 0.17 -2.21 -1.42
CA VAL A 16 1.07 -1.07 -1.55
C VAL A 16 1.40 -0.48 -0.18
N LYS A 17 2.65 -0.08 0.02
CA LYS A 17 3.07 0.73 1.18
C LYS A 17 3.00 2.19 0.79
N LEU A 18 2.39 3.00 1.65
CA LEU A 18 2.29 4.45 1.46
C LEU A 18 3.25 5.20 2.40
N ALA A 19 3.79 6.31 1.92
CA ALA A 19 4.46 7.33 2.72
C ALA A 19 4.02 8.72 2.22
N GLY A 20 3.33 9.49 3.08
CA GLY A 20 2.82 10.81 2.69
C GLY A 20 1.92 10.79 1.45
N GLY A 21 1.04 9.80 1.34
CA GLY A 21 0.18 9.60 0.16
C GLY A 21 0.87 8.98 -1.07
N LYS A 22 2.19 8.81 -1.07
CA LYS A 22 2.93 8.22 -2.22
C LYS A 22 3.15 6.73 -2.04
N VAL A 23 3.03 5.96 -3.12
CA VAL A 23 3.38 4.53 -3.16
C VAL A 23 4.90 4.38 -3.11
N VAL A 24 5.42 3.71 -2.09
CA VAL A 24 6.87 3.49 -1.88
C VAL A 24 7.29 2.02 -1.93
N ALA A 25 6.32 1.09 -1.95
CA ALA A 25 6.57 -0.32 -2.22
C ALA A 25 5.29 -0.98 -2.75
N PHE A 26 5.45 -2.01 -3.57
CA PHE A 26 4.38 -2.91 -4.01
C PHE A 26 4.87 -4.35 -3.89
N GLY A 27 4.01 -5.25 -3.41
CA GLY A 27 4.37 -6.66 -3.28
C GLY A 27 3.31 -7.48 -2.57
N VAL A 28 3.72 -8.63 -2.05
CA VAL A 28 2.84 -9.60 -1.37
C VAL A 28 3.10 -9.60 0.15
N LEU A 29 2.05 -9.54 0.96
CA LEU A 29 2.14 -9.65 2.42
C LEU A 29 2.57 -11.06 2.83
N HIS A 30 3.55 -11.18 3.72
CA HIS A 30 3.87 -12.46 4.35
C HIS A 30 4.36 -12.29 5.78
N GLY A 31 4.27 -13.36 6.58
CA GLY A 31 4.78 -13.40 7.94
C GLY A 31 4.03 -12.51 8.94
N ALA A 32 2.83 -12.03 8.60
CA ALA A 32 2.01 -11.26 9.51
C ALA A 32 1.21 -12.15 10.47
N THR A 33 1.11 -11.74 11.73
CA THR A 33 0.37 -12.44 12.79
C THR A 33 -1.04 -11.85 12.97
N PRO A 34 -2.10 -12.67 13.04
CA PRO A 34 -3.46 -12.18 13.32
C PRO A 34 -3.53 -11.36 14.61
N GLY A 35 -4.43 -10.37 14.65
CA GLY A 35 -4.63 -9.51 15.83
C GLY A 35 -3.62 -8.37 16.02
N ASN A 36 -2.50 -8.32 15.27
CA ASN A 36 -1.57 -7.20 15.33
C ASN A 36 -1.71 -6.25 14.12
N ASP A 37 -2.11 -5.00 14.37
CA ASP A 37 -2.29 -3.97 13.35
C ASP A 37 -1.05 -3.06 13.17
N TYR A 38 -0.02 -3.21 14.02
CA TYR A 38 1.17 -2.36 14.04
C TYR A 38 2.45 -3.11 13.69
N CYS A 39 3.21 -2.58 12.71
CA CYS A 39 4.53 -3.10 12.30
C CYS A 39 4.58 -4.64 12.19
N ASN A 40 3.67 -5.20 11.39
CA ASN A 40 3.41 -6.64 11.34
C ASN A 40 3.69 -7.23 9.96
N GLY A 41 4.50 -8.30 9.90
CA GLY A 41 4.88 -8.97 8.67
C GLY A 41 5.86 -8.19 7.79
N ASN A 42 6.04 -8.68 6.57
CA ASN A 42 6.96 -8.15 5.56
C ASN A 42 6.29 -8.10 4.18
N ILE A 43 6.85 -7.28 3.29
CA ILE A 43 6.42 -7.18 1.89
C ILE A 43 7.45 -7.90 1.02
N ALA A 44 7.05 -8.99 0.38
CA ALA A 44 7.81 -9.60 -0.69
C ALA A 44 7.65 -8.73 -1.94
N VAL A 45 8.65 -7.87 -2.21
CA VAL A 45 8.60 -6.88 -3.29
C VAL A 45 8.51 -7.58 -4.65
N VAL A 46 7.56 -7.17 -5.48
CA VAL A 46 7.44 -7.61 -6.86
C VAL A 46 8.08 -6.54 -7.75
N GLN A 47 9.28 -6.83 -8.27
CA GLN A 47 9.96 -5.96 -9.23
C GLN A 47 9.68 -6.44 -10.66
N PRO A 48 9.02 -5.65 -11.52
CA PRO A 48 9.01 -5.94 -12.95
C PRO A 48 10.41 -5.67 -13.53
N ALA A 49 10.94 -6.64 -14.31
CA ALA A 49 12.29 -6.53 -14.89
C ALA A 49 12.42 -5.35 -15.88
N THR A 50 11.35 -5.04 -16.62
CA THR A 50 11.11 -3.81 -17.40
C THR A 50 9.63 -3.84 -17.78
N GLU A 51 8.85 -2.80 -17.44
CA GLU A 51 7.42 -2.69 -17.76
C GLU A 51 7.16 -1.57 -18.76
N GLY A 52 6.24 -1.78 -19.69
CA GLY A 52 5.86 -0.78 -20.68
C GLY A 52 4.95 0.29 -20.09
N ALA A 53 5.31 1.57 -20.22
CA ALA A 53 4.48 2.68 -19.76
C ALA A 53 3.47 3.11 -20.83
N CYS A 54 2.30 2.47 -20.86
CA CYS A 54 1.18 2.93 -21.67
C CYS A 54 0.52 4.15 -20.99
N MET A 55 0.54 5.32 -21.63
CA MET A 55 0.11 6.58 -20.99
C MET A 55 -1.38 6.64 -20.63
N VAL A 56 -2.23 5.81 -21.25
CA VAL A 56 -3.64 5.70 -20.84
C VAL A 56 -3.84 4.86 -19.57
N ASP A 57 -2.84 4.04 -19.21
CA ASP A 57 -2.86 3.15 -18.04
C ASP A 57 -2.00 3.68 -16.88
N CYS A 58 -1.32 4.81 -17.08
CA CYS A 58 -0.43 5.42 -16.09
C CYS A 58 -1.06 6.66 -15.46
N LEU A 59 -0.84 6.85 -14.16
CA LEU A 59 -1.14 8.09 -13.45
C LEU A 59 0.15 8.69 -12.90
N HIS A 60 0.22 10.03 -12.86
CA HIS A 60 1.31 10.70 -12.17
C HIS A 60 1.21 10.46 -10.65
N ILE A 61 2.36 10.32 -9.98
CA ILE A 61 2.38 9.94 -8.56
C ILE A 61 1.75 11.00 -7.65
N ASP A 62 1.85 12.27 -8.01
CA ASP A 62 1.27 13.37 -7.23
C ASP A 62 -0.26 13.37 -7.35
N ASP A 63 -0.82 13.10 -8.54
CA ASP A 63 -2.27 12.96 -8.73
C ASP A 63 -2.83 11.80 -7.89
N VAL A 64 -2.11 10.68 -7.84
CA VAL A 64 -2.49 9.54 -6.96
C VAL A 64 -2.44 9.94 -5.50
N ALA A 65 -1.43 10.73 -5.08
CA ALA A 65 -1.31 11.19 -3.70
C ALA A 65 -2.48 12.13 -3.31
N GLU A 66 -2.89 13.03 -4.21
CA GLU A 66 -4.05 13.90 -4.03
C GLU A 66 -5.35 13.10 -3.92
N MET A 67 -5.59 12.14 -4.82
CA MET A 67 -6.76 11.24 -4.76
C MET A 67 -6.83 10.45 -3.45
N LEU A 68 -5.67 10.02 -2.93
CA LEU A 68 -5.61 9.34 -1.63
C LEU A 68 -5.90 10.31 -0.47
N ALA A 69 -5.40 11.55 -0.55
CA ALA A 69 -5.67 12.59 0.46
C ALA A 69 -7.15 12.95 0.54
N GLU A 70 -7.87 13.01 -0.58
CA GLU A 70 -9.34 13.20 -0.61
C GLU A 70 -10.11 12.15 0.21
N LYS A 71 -9.53 10.95 0.37
CA LYS A 71 -10.11 9.86 1.17
C LYS A 71 -9.49 9.75 2.57
N GLY A 72 -8.62 10.68 2.97
CA GLY A 72 -7.86 10.61 4.22
C GLY A 72 -6.84 9.46 4.27
N LEU A 73 -6.48 8.91 3.10
CA LEU A 73 -5.53 7.81 2.92
C LEU A 73 -4.09 8.29 2.69
N ASP A 74 -3.80 9.57 2.96
CA ASP A 74 -2.48 10.22 3.06
C ASP A 74 -1.85 10.20 4.49
N LYS A 75 -2.61 10.50 5.56
CA LYS A 75 -2.24 10.46 7.01
C LYS A 75 -2.35 9.13 7.78
N ARG A 76 -1.28 8.70 8.46
CA ARG A 76 -1.31 7.50 9.33
C ARG A 76 -2.53 7.50 10.29
N PRO A 77 -3.29 6.39 10.42
CA PRO A 77 -4.42 6.33 11.34
C PRO A 77 -3.99 6.56 12.79
N GLU A 78 -4.77 7.35 13.54
CA GLU A 78 -4.53 7.57 14.96
C GLU A 78 -4.66 6.27 15.76
N GLY A 79 -3.77 6.06 16.73
CA GLY A 79 -3.80 4.87 17.60
C GLY A 79 -3.41 3.54 16.93
N LYS A 80 -2.94 3.57 15.67
CA LYS A 80 -2.25 2.46 15.00
C LYS A 80 -0.77 2.74 14.90
#